data_AF-A0A350H2M5-F1
#
_entry.id   AF-A0A350H2M5-F1
#
_cell.length_a   1.000
_cell.length_b   1.000
_cell.length_c   1.000
_cell.angle_alpha   90.00
_cell.angle_beta   90.00
_cell.angle_gamma   90.00
#
_symmetry.space_group_name_H-M   'P 1'
#
loop_
_entity.id
_entity.type
_entity.pdbx_description
1 polymer ?
#
loop_
_entity_poly.entity_id
_entity_poly.type
_entity_poly.pdbx_seq_one_letter_code
_entity_poly.pdbx_strand_id
1 'polypeptide(L)' 'MKEFAENNIIKINGRNPITSMDFPDPDVIRIEDTYYMVSTTMHFFPGCEILRSYDLINWEHFTYVYE' A
#
# COMPACT_ATOMS: atom_id res chain seq x y z
N MET A 1 5.10 -27.20 16.79
CA MET A 1 4.09 -26.45 15.99
C MET A 1 4.34 -24.94 15.89
N LYS A 2 5.01 -24.27 16.85
CA LYS A 2 5.31 -22.82 16.73
C LYS A 2 6.51 -22.46 15.82
N GLU A 3 7.37 -23.41 15.52
CA GLU A 3 8.69 -23.18 14.89
C GLU A 3 8.67 -23.16 13.34
N PHE A 4 7.60 -23.69 12.71
CA PHE A 4 7.47 -23.69 11.25
C PHE A 4 7.03 -22.34 10.66
N ALA A 5 6.41 -21.47 11.47
CA ALA A 5 5.88 -20.19 10.99
C ALA A 5 6.95 -19.09 10.88
N GLU A 6 7.99 -19.12 11.69
CA GLU A 6 9.03 -18.08 11.70
C GLU A 6 9.94 -18.15 10.47
N ASN A 7 10.14 -19.34 9.89
CA ASN A 7 11.06 -19.56 8.76
C ASN A 7 10.57 -19.00 7.41
N ASN A 8 9.34 -18.47 7.34
CA ASN A 8 8.76 -17.88 6.12
C ASN A 8 8.34 -16.41 6.31
N ILE A 9 8.78 -15.74 7.38
CA ILE A 9 8.46 -14.33 7.60
C ILE A 9 9.43 -13.47 6.79
N ILE A 10 8.93 -12.82 5.75
CA ILE A 10 9.68 -11.78 5.03
C ILE A 10 9.76 -10.56 5.95
N LYS A 11 10.97 -10.23 6.40
CA LYS A 11 11.22 -9.03 7.21
C LYS A 11 11.35 -7.82 6.29
N ILE A 12 10.40 -6.89 6.41
CA ILE A 12 10.41 -5.62 5.67
C ILE A 12 11.15 -4.58 6.52
N ASN A 13 12.22 -4.01 5.98
CA ASN A 13 13.03 -2.99 6.66
C ASN A 13 12.59 -1.59 6.21
N GLY A 14 11.69 -0.96 6.97
CA GLY A 14 11.24 0.41 6.73
C GLY A 14 11.24 1.24 8.02
N ARG A 15 11.17 2.56 7.87
CA ARG A 15 10.98 3.49 9.00
C ARG A 15 9.56 4.01 8.97
N ASN A 16 8.85 3.96 10.10
CA ASN A 16 7.53 4.58 10.22
C ASN A 16 7.66 6.10 10.49
N PRO A 17 6.75 6.92 9.91
CA PRO A 17 5.72 6.55 8.92
C PRO A 17 6.35 6.21 7.56
N ILE A 18 5.79 5.23 6.84
CA ILE A 18 6.31 4.78 5.53
C ILE A 18 6.19 5.88 4.45
N THR A 19 5.15 6.70 4.54
CA THR A 19 4.93 7.88 3.72
C THR A 19 4.47 9.02 4.61
N SER A 20 5.00 10.22 4.38
CA SER A 20 4.61 11.45 5.09
C SER A 20 3.57 12.22 4.26
N MET A 21 2.58 11.52 3.73
CA MET A 21 1.50 12.05 2.89
C MET A 21 0.13 11.67 3.46
N ASP A 22 -0.91 12.35 2.99
CA ASP A 22 -2.30 12.14 3.43
C ASP A 22 -3.00 11.08 2.58
N PHE A 23 -2.84 9.82 2.98
CA PHE A 23 -3.55 8.67 2.41
C PHE A 23 -4.41 7.98 3.49
N PRO A 24 -5.58 8.55 3.84
CA PRO A 24 -6.46 7.97 4.85
C PRO A 24 -7.16 6.70 4.34
N ASP A 25 -7.62 5.89 5.30
CA ASP A 25 -8.35 4.64 5.07
C ASP A 25 -7.70 3.68 4.06
N PRO A 26 -6.41 3.33 4.20
CA PRO A 26 -5.73 2.47 3.24
C PRO A 26 -6.30 1.05 3.25
N ASP A 27 -6.69 0.55 2.07
CA ASP A 27 -6.96 -0.87 1.83
C ASP A 27 -5.97 -1.41 0.79
N VAL A 28 -5.29 -2.52 1.11
CA VAL A 28 -4.10 -2.98 0.39
C VAL A 28 -4.28 -4.42 -0.06
N ILE A 29 -4.06 -4.67 -1.36
CA ILE A 29 -4.00 -6.01 -1.95
C ILE A 29 -2.66 -6.25 -2.64
N ARG A 30 -2.34 -7.52 -2.89
CA ARG A 30 -1.17 -7.94 -3.67
C ARG A 30 -1.60 -8.82 -4.83
N ILE A 31 -1.08 -8.53 -6.02
CA ILE A 31 -1.19 -9.34 -7.22
C ILE A 31 0.23 -9.63 -7.69
N GLU A 32 0.63 -10.90 -7.69
CA GLU A 32 1.98 -11.34 -8.07
C GLU A 32 3.10 -10.66 -7.26
N ASP A 33 3.89 -9.79 -7.88
CA ASP A 33 5.01 -9.05 -7.29
C ASP A 33 4.64 -7.60 -6.90
N THR A 34 3.38 -7.21 -7.10
CA THR A 34 2.94 -5.82 -6.99
C THR A 34 1.86 -5.65 -5.92
N TYR A 35 2.00 -4.63 -5.10
CA TYR A 35 1.05 -4.18 -4.10
C TYR A 35 0.28 -2.97 -4.61
N TYR A 36 -1.02 -2.95 -4.36
CA TYR A 36 -1.90 -1.83 -4.67
C TYR A 36 -2.60 -1.36 -3.40
N MET A 37 -2.66 -0.05 -3.19
CA MET A 37 -3.37 0.57 -2.07
C MET A 37 -4.42 1.52 -2.62
N VAL A 38 -5.65 1.39 -2.18
CA VAL A 38 -6.69 2.41 -2.39
C VAL A 38 -6.78 3.31 -1.16
N SER A 39 -7.02 4.61 -1.37
CA SER A 39 -7.17 5.59 -0.30
C SER A 39 -8.30 6.59 -0.55
N THR A 40 -8.97 7.00 0.52
CA THR A 40 -10.07 7.97 0.48
C THR A 40 -9.55 9.36 0.13
N THR A 41 -10.11 9.99 -0.91
CA THR A 41 -9.82 11.39 -1.27
C THR A 41 -10.97 12.35 -0.93
N MET A 42 -11.96 11.91 -0.17
CA MET A 42 -13.13 12.70 0.23
C MET A 42 -13.82 13.39 -0.97
N HIS A 43 -13.65 14.71 -1.13
CA HIS A 43 -14.32 15.53 -2.14
C HIS A 43 -13.35 15.98 -3.26
N PHE A 44 -12.10 15.47 -3.25
CA PHE A 44 -11.14 15.74 -4.31
C PHE A 44 -11.54 15.02 -5.60
N PHE A 45 -11.21 15.67 -6.70
CA PHE A 45 -11.47 15.21 -8.05
C PHE A 45 -10.22 15.40 -8.91
N PRO A 46 -9.76 14.39 -9.67
CA PRO A 46 -10.27 13.00 -9.72
C PRO A 46 -10.18 12.28 -8.37
N GLY A 47 -10.98 11.23 -8.19
CA GLY A 47 -11.29 10.69 -6.86
C GLY A 47 -10.93 9.22 -6.68
N CYS A 48 -10.76 8.83 -5.40
CA CYS A 48 -10.39 7.48 -4.97
C CYS A 48 -9.04 7.06 -5.58
N GLU A 49 -7.98 7.52 -4.93
CA GLU A 49 -6.59 7.33 -5.34
C GLU A 49 -6.18 5.86 -5.23
N ILE A 50 -5.49 5.35 -6.25
CA ILE A 50 -4.81 4.05 -6.22
C ILE A 50 -3.30 4.30 -6.32
N LEU A 51 -2.57 3.78 -5.33
CA LEU A 51 -1.12 3.74 -5.29
C LEU A 51 -0.61 2.34 -5.62
N ARG A 52 0.64 2.26 -6.09
CA ARG A 52 1.37 1.01 -6.36
C ARG A 52 2.68 0.97 -5.58
N SER A 53 3.08 -0.21 -5.13
CA SER A 53 4.40 -0.49 -4.54
C SER A 53 4.86 -1.90 -4.90
N TYR A 54 6.17 -2.14 -4.90
CA TYR A 54 6.77 -3.48 -5.07
C TYR A 54 7.39 -4.01 -3.77
N ASP A 55 7.52 -3.16 -2.75
CA ASP A 55 8.26 -3.45 -1.51
C ASP A 55 7.52 -3.04 -0.23
N LEU A 56 6.27 -2.57 -0.35
CA LEU A 56 5.41 -2.03 0.73
C LEU A 56 5.94 -0.75 1.41
N ILE A 57 7.07 -0.20 0.96
CA ILE A 57 7.71 0.98 1.54
C ILE A 57 7.56 2.17 0.59
N ASN A 58 7.95 1.97 -0.67
CA ASN A 58 7.95 3.00 -1.69
C ASN A 58 6.65 2.90 -2.48
N TRP A 59 5.79 3.92 -2.33
CA TRP A 59 4.49 4.00 -2.98
C TRP A 59 4.50 5.12 -4.03
N GLU A 60 3.91 4.85 -5.18
CA GLU A 60 3.75 5.81 -6.28
C GLU A 60 2.28 5.88 -6.73
N HIS A 61 1.86 7.03 -7.24
CA HIS A 61 0.56 7.19 -7.89
C HIS A 61 0.44 6.18 -9.05
N PHE A 62 -0.66 5.43 -9.09
CA PHE A 62 -0.97 4.53 -10.18
C PHE A 62 -2.12 5.06 -11.04
N THR A 63 -3.27 5.37 -10.43
CA THR A 63 -4.43 5.94 -11.12
C THR A 63 -5.50 6.40 -10.12
N TYR A 64 -6.58 6.99 -10.63
CA TYR A 64 -7.81 7.25 -9.88
C TYR A 64 -8.90 6.26 -10.30
N VAL A 65 -9.84 5.94 -9.41
CA VAL A 65 -10.98 5.07 -9.77
C VAL A 65 -11.95 5.80 -10.70
N TYR A 66 -12.10 7.12 -10.58
CA TYR A 66 -13.01 7.90 -11.42
C TYR A 66 -12.53 9.34 -11.69
N GLU A 67 -13.02 9.86 -12.81
CA GLU A 67 -12.99 11.24 -13.30
C GLU A 67 -14.41 11.66 -13.72
#